data_AF-A0A7X6ZBE8-F1
#
_entry.id   AF-A0A7X6ZBE8-F1
#
_cell.length_a   1.000
_cell.length_b   1.000
_cell.length_c   1.000
_cell.angle_alpha   90.00
_cell.angle_beta   90.00
_cell.angle_gamma   90.00
#
_symmetry.space_group_name_H-M   'P 1'
#
loop_
_entity.id
_entity.type
_entity.pdbx_description
1 polymer ?
#
loop_
_entity_poly.entity_id
_entity_poly.type
_entity_poly.pdbx_seq_one_letter_code
_entity_poly.pdbx_strand_id
1 'polypeptide(L)'
;MVKLVYQNEFGAGHMVSDEKASLERIKEEIHTGLHDPEPSFGRFMPLGNGLCRLHLAGIDKTGLTPETLNRLFVTSANQVQGEARRFKDKLLLLRGLLEEMSRQRDLTSLDEFMEQYDFSTCPPISHSPLYRRHYLPRYRVVMLDAWLYLELFARIDQLLSRDMPVILGLDGPCGSGKSTLADLLHTVYGGALISMDHFFLPPEKRTVGRLQEPGGNVDYERFLNEVAEPLVQGRPFSYHVFNC
;
A
#
# COMPACT_ATOMS: atom_id res chain seq x y z
N MET A 1 -7.04 -17.80 -14.08
CA MET A 1 -7.43 -16.43 -14.50
C MET A 1 -8.47 -15.82 -13.57
N VAL A 2 -9.58 -16.51 -13.29
CA VAL A 2 -10.64 -16.06 -12.36
C VAL A 2 -10.12 -15.50 -11.03
N LYS A 3 -9.15 -16.17 -10.38
CA LYS A 3 -8.56 -15.68 -9.12
C LYS A 3 -7.90 -14.30 -9.23
N LEU A 4 -7.33 -13.95 -10.39
CA LEU A 4 -6.78 -12.60 -10.61
C LEU A 4 -7.89 -11.56 -10.66
N VAL A 5 -8.99 -11.86 -11.35
CA VAL A 5 -10.18 -10.99 -11.41
C VAL A 5 -10.79 -10.81 -10.01
N TYR A 6 -10.87 -11.90 -9.23
CA TYR A 6 -11.36 -11.84 -7.86
C TYR A 6 -10.47 -10.95 -6.99
N GLN A 7 -9.15 -11.14 -7.03
CA GLN A 7 -8.21 -10.30 -6.26
C GLN A 7 -8.18 -8.84 -6.74
N ASN A 8 -8.40 -8.61 -8.02
CA ASN A 8 -8.54 -7.26 -8.57
C ASN A 8 -9.80 -6.55 -8.02
N GLU A 9 -10.89 -7.28 -7.76
CA GLU A 9 -12.13 -6.69 -7.21
C GLU A 9 -12.13 -6.64 -5.67
N PHE A 10 -11.84 -7.76 -5.01
CA PHE A 10 -12.00 -7.94 -3.56
C PHE A 10 -10.69 -7.82 -2.78
N GLY A 11 -9.55 -7.67 -3.45
CA GLY A 11 -8.25 -7.61 -2.78
C GLY A 11 -7.95 -8.86 -1.97
N ALA A 12 -7.57 -8.66 -0.70
CA ALA A 12 -7.16 -9.71 0.23
C ALA A 12 -7.93 -9.73 1.55
N GLY A 13 -9.05 -9.00 1.66
CA GLY A 13 -9.80 -8.82 2.92
C GLY A 13 -10.06 -10.14 3.67
N HIS A 14 -10.44 -11.18 2.94
CA HIS A 14 -10.72 -12.52 3.48
C HIS A 14 -9.53 -13.22 4.15
N MET A 15 -8.29 -12.73 3.98
CA MET A 15 -7.08 -13.34 4.55
C MET A 15 -6.68 -12.76 5.91
N VAL A 16 -7.29 -11.64 6.32
CA VAL A 16 -6.91 -10.86 7.52
C VAL A 16 -8.09 -10.79 8.48
N SER A 17 -8.22 -11.82 9.32
CA SER A 17 -9.13 -11.81 10.48
C SER A 17 -8.40 -11.53 11.80
N ASP A 18 -7.08 -11.75 11.82
CA ASP A 18 -6.18 -11.50 12.96
C ASP A 18 -4.83 -11.02 12.41
N GLU A 19 -4.47 -9.79 12.76
CA GLU A 19 -3.23 -9.15 12.32
C GLU A 19 -1.98 -9.85 12.86
N LYS A 20 -2.01 -10.32 14.12
CA LYS A 20 -0.86 -11.02 14.73
C LYS A 20 -0.66 -12.37 14.07
N ALA A 21 -1.73 -13.13 13.88
CA ALA A 21 -1.65 -14.40 13.15
C ALA A 21 -1.24 -14.21 11.68
N SER A 22 -1.60 -13.09 11.05
CA SER A 22 -1.11 -12.71 9.72
C SER A 22 0.41 -12.49 9.73
N LEU A 23 0.93 -11.74 10.71
CA LEU A 23 2.36 -11.47 10.84
C LEU A 23 3.17 -12.75 11.04
N GLU A 24 2.75 -13.63 11.95
CA GLU A 24 3.46 -14.88 12.23
C GLU A 24 3.54 -15.78 10.97
N ARG A 25 2.44 -15.87 10.20
CA ARG A 25 2.46 -16.57 8.91
C ARG A 25 3.42 -15.94 7.91
N ILE A 26 3.47 -14.60 7.83
CA ILE A 26 4.43 -13.90 6.94
C ILE A 26 5.87 -14.21 7.37
N LYS A 27 6.17 -14.17 8.67
CA LYS A 27 7.50 -14.51 9.20
C LYS A 27 7.90 -15.94 8.86
N GLU A 28 7.00 -16.91 9.04
CA GLU A 28 7.24 -18.30 8.67
C GLU A 28 7.43 -18.49 7.15
N GLU A 29 6.60 -17.85 6.34
CA GLU A 29 6.70 -17.90 4.87
C GLU A 29 8.01 -17.30 4.35
N ILE A 30 8.51 -16.22 4.96
CA ILE A 30 9.81 -15.62 4.63
C ILE A 30 10.94 -16.53 5.10
N HIS A 31 10.90 -16.99 6.35
CA HIS A 31 11.97 -17.79 6.97
C HIS A 31 12.18 -19.14 6.30
N THR A 32 11.09 -19.82 5.91
CA THR A 32 11.18 -21.15 5.29
C THR A 32 11.95 -21.13 3.97
N GLY A 33 12.17 -19.96 3.35
CA GLY A 33 13.19 -19.74 2.32
C GLY A 33 13.10 -20.65 1.09
N LEU A 34 11.99 -21.38 0.93
CA LEU A 34 11.82 -22.35 -0.14
C LEU A 34 11.89 -21.59 -1.46
N HIS A 35 12.81 -22.02 -2.31
CA HIS A 35 13.05 -21.44 -3.63
C HIS A 35 11.73 -21.26 -4.37
N ASP A 36 11.38 -20.00 -4.66
CA ASP A 36 10.43 -19.70 -5.71
C ASP A 36 11.02 -20.30 -7.00
N PRO A 37 10.30 -21.17 -7.73
CA PRO A 37 10.80 -21.76 -8.97
C PRO A 37 11.16 -20.71 -10.02
N GLU A 38 10.75 -19.44 -9.85
CA GLU A 38 11.27 -18.30 -10.63
C GLU A 38 12.17 -17.37 -9.80
N PRO A 39 13.38 -17.00 -10.28
CA PRO A 39 14.24 -16.02 -9.61
C PRO A 39 13.58 -14.64 -9.68
N SER A 40 12.84 -14.28 -8.65
CA SER A 40 11.97 -13.11 -8.67
C SER A 40 11.99 -12.39 -7.31
N PHE A 41 13.16 -11.87 -6.94
CA PHE A 41 13.36 -11.06 -5.73
C PHE A 41 12.38 -9.90 -5.69
N GLY A 42 11.50 -9.87 -4.68
CA GLY A 42 10.57 -8.77 -4.46
C GLY A 42 9.75 -8.42 -5.72
N ARG A 43 9.49 -9.38 -6.61
CA ARG A 43 8.79 -9.09 -7.87
C ARG A 43 7.37 -8.66 -7.57
N PHE A 44 6.93 -7.62 -8.27
CA PHE A 44 5.54 -7.22 -8.26
C PHE A 44 4.84 -7.73 -9.51
N MET A 45 3.54 -7.98 -9.38
CA MET A 45 2.67 -8.24 -10.50
C MET A 45 1.44 -7.34 -10.37
N PRO A 46 1.25 -6.35 -11.25
CA PRO A 46 0.06 -5.50 -11.20
C PRO A 46 -1.18 -6.34 -11.41
N LEU A 47 -2.19 -6.11 -10.58
CA LEU A 47 -3.51 -6.72 -10.73
C LEU A 47 -4.50 -5.77 -11.41
N GLY A 48 -4.19 -4.48 -11.46
CA GLY A 48 -5.14 -3.40 -11.79
C GLY A 48 -5.93 -2.96 -10.56
N ASN A 49 -6.84 -1.99 -10.71
CA ASN A 49 -7.62 -1.42 -9.61
C ASN A 49 -6.76 -0.88 -8.45
N GLY A 50 -5.58 -0.33 -8.77
CA GLY A 50 -4.63 0.12 -7.75
C GLY A 50 -4.02 -0.99 -6.89
N LEU A 51 -4.10 -2.26 -7.32
CA LEU A 51 -3.58 -3.40 -6.57
C LEU A 51 -2.43 -4.11 -7.30
N CYS A 52 -1.57 -4.74 -6.52
CA CYS A 52 -0.52 -5.62 -7.02
C CYS A 52 -0.34 -6.83 -6.09
N ARG A 53 0.31 -7.88 -6.61
CA ARG A 53 0.88 -8.94 -5.78
C ARG A 53 2.33 -8.59 -5.47
N LEU A 54 2.66 -8.51 -4.20
CA LEU A 54 4.02 -8.38 -3.70
C LEU A 54 4.52 -9.77 -3.28
N HIS A 55 5.48 -10.32 -4.02
CA HIS A 55 6.07 -11.63 -3.73
C HIS A 55 6.94 -11.58 -2.48
N LEU A 56 6.82 -12.60 -1.63
CA LEU A 56 7.61 -12.71 -0.39
C LEU A 56 9.01 -13.25 -0.63
N ALA A 57 9.22 -13.92 -1.76
CA ALA A 57 10.51 -14.47 -2.14
C ALA A 57 11.57 -13.36 -2.21
N GLY A 58 12.58 -13.45 -1.34
CA GLY A 58 13.68 -12.50 -1.31
C GLY A 58 13.32 -11.10 -0.79
N ILE A 59 12.16 -10.94 -0.14
CA ILE A 59 11.75 -9.66 0.44
C ILE A 59 12.68 -9.22 1.58
N ASP A 60 13.28 -10.19 2.29
CA ASP A 60 14.30 -9.99 3.32
C ASP A 60 15.52 -9.22 2.81
N LYS A 61 15.88 -9.40 1.53
CA LYS A 61 16.99 -8.67 0.90
C LYS A 61 16.69 -7.22 0.58
N THR A 62 15.42 -6.81 0.60
CA THR A 62 15.03 -5.42 0.32
C THR A 62 15.28 -4.50 1.52
N GLY A 63 15.39 -5.05 2.73
CA GLY A 63 15.44 -4.29 3.98
C GLY A 63 14.06 -3.96 4.56
N LEU A 64 12.97 -4.35 3.88
CA LEU A 64 11.62 -4.25 4.41
C LEU A 64 11.40 -5.30 5.52
N THR A 65 10.90 -4.86 6.67
CA THR A 65 10.57 -5.73 7.79
C THR A 65 9.26 -6.50 7.55
N PRO A 66 9.13 -7.73 8.10
CA PRO A 66 7.86 -8.45 8.10
C PRO A 66 6.70 -7.65 8.73
N GLU A 67 6.99 -6.83 9.75
CA GLU A 67 6.05 -5.95 10.43
C GLU A 67 5.48 -4.89 9.47
N THR A 68 6.34 -4.17 8.77
CA THR A 68 5.92 -3.17 7.77
C THR A 68 5.16 -3.82 6.62
N LEU A 69 5.65 -4.96 6.11
CA LEU A 69 4.94 -5.72 5.10
C LEU A 69 3.53 -6.15 5.54
N ASN A 70 3.39 -6.63 6.77
CA ASN A 70 2.09 -7.02 7.31
C ASN A 70 1.16 -5.81 7.45
N ARG A 71 1.66 -4.66 7.91
CA ARG A 71 0.85 -3.43 8.02
C ARG A 71 0.39 -2.93 6.66
N LEU A 72 1.24 -2.97 5.63
CA LEU A 72 0.87 -2.67 4.25
C LEU A 72 -0.22 -3.62 3.75
N PHE A 73 -0.08 -4.91 4.04
CA PHE A 73 -1.05 -5.94 3.68
C PHE A 73 -2.40 -5.75 4.37
N VAL A 74 -2.42 -5.56 5.69
CA VAL A 74 -3.64 -5.34 6.48
C VAL A 74 -4.33 -4.04 6.05
N THR A 75 -3.58 -2.95 5.88
CA THR A 75 -4.12 -1.68 5.39
C THR A 75 -4.79 -1.86 4.03
N SER A 76 -4.12 -2.54 3.10
CA SER A 76 -4.67 -2.82 1.77
C SER A 76 -5.92 -3.70 1.84
N ALA A 77 -5.91 -4.72 2.69
CA ALA A 77 -7.04 -5.63 2.89
C ALA A 77 -8.28 -4.93 3.45
N ASN A 78 -8.10 -3.92 4.31
CA ASN A 78 -9.18 -3.16 4.93
C ASN A 78 -9.73 -2.04 4.02
N GLN A 79 -8.91 -1.50 3.11
CA GLN A 79 -9.32 -0.42 2.20
C GLN A 79 -10.09 -0.93 0.98
N VAL A 80 -9.85 -2.16 0.54
CA VAL A 80 -10.49 -2.71 -0.67
C VAL A 80 -11.83 -3.35 -0.33
N GLN A 81 -12.90 -2.77 -0.84
CA GLN A 81 -14.24 -3.34 -0.77
C GLN A 81 -14.72 -3.71 -2.18
N GLY A 82 -14.82 -5.01 -2.43
CA GLY A 82 -15.31 -5.55 -3.69
C GLY A 82 -16.82 -5.71 -3.69
N GLU A 83 -17.40 -5.73 -4.89
CA GLU A 83 -18.83 -5.91 -5.12
C GLU A 83 -19.08 -7.07 -6.08
N ALA A 84 -20.05 -7.93 -5.74
CA ALA A 84 -20.43 -9.08 -6.55
C ALA A 84 -20.79 -8.71 -8.00
N ARG A 85 -21.50 -7.60 -8.20
CA ARG A 85 -21.87 -7.11 -9.52
C ARG A 85 -20.63 -6.74 -10.35
N ARG A 86 -19.74 -5.92 -9.80
CA ARG A 86 -18.49 -5.51 -10.47
C ARG A 86 -17.57 -6.70 -10.74
N PHE A 87 -17.54 -7.69 -9.85
CA PHE A 87 -16.84 -8.94 -10.09
C PHE A 87 -17.41 -9.71 -11.30
N LYS A 88 -18.74 -9.84 -11.37
CA LYS A 88 -19.41 -10.52 -12.48
C LYS A 88 -19.18 -9.80 -13.81
N ASP A 89 -19.27 -8.47 -13.83
CA ASP A 89 -18.95 -7.64 -15.00
C ASP A 89 -17.48 -7.85 -15.43
N LYS A 90 -16.57 -7.90 -14.44
CA LYS A 90 -15.20 -8.45 -14.46
C LYS A 90 -15.04 -9.68 -15.37
N LEU A 91 -15.80 -10.72 -15.03
CA LEU A 91 -15.74 -12.04 -15.66
C LEU A 91 -16.37 -12.03 -17.06
N LEU A 92 -17.45 -11.28 -17.27
CA LEU A 92 -18.06 -11.13 -18.60
C LEU A 92 -17.12 -10.45 -19.59
N LEU A 93 -16.39 -9.41 -19.15
CA LEU A 93 -15.34 -8.79 -19.97
C LEU A 93 -14.24 -9.80 -20.32
N LEU A 94 -13.78 -10.57 -19.33
CA LEU A 94 -12.78 -11.62 -19.56
C LEU A 94 -13.27 -12.67 -20.57
N ARG A 95 -14.54 -13.07 -20.45
CA ARG A 95 -15.17 -14.02 -21.37
C ARG A 95 -15.15 -13.50 -22.81
N GLY A 96 -15.55 -12.24 -23.03
CA GLY A 96 -15.50 -11.61 -24.36
C GLY A 96 -14.10 -11.60 -24.96
N LEU A 97 -13.07 -11.26 -24.16
CA LEU A 97 -11.68 -11.29 -24.60
C LEU A 97 -11.21 -12.71 -24.98
N LEU A 98 -11.61 -13.73 -24.21
CA LEU A 98 -11.26 -15.12 -24.51
C LEU A 98 -11.92 -15.63 -25.81
N GLU A 99 -13.12 -15.14 -26.11
CA GLU A 99 -13.87 -15.43 -27.34
C GLU A 99 -13.18 -14.81 -28.56
N GLU A 100 -12.82 -13.53 -28.49
CA GLU A 100 -12.03 -12.86 -29.53
C GLU A 100 -10.68 -13.55 -29.78
N MET A 101 -10.03 -14.04 -28.71
CA MET A 101 -8.76 -14.76 -28.80
C MET A 101 -8.89 -16.23 -29.22
N SER A 102 -10.11 -16.73 -29.50
CA SER A 102 -10.37 -18.13 -29.86
C SER A 102 -9.85 -19.17 -28.84
N ARG A 103 -9.85 -18.82 -27.54
CA ARG A 103 -9.34 -19.67 -26.45
C ARG A 103 -10.41 -20.62 -25.89
N GLN A 104 -10.88 -21.54 -26.73
CA GLN A 104 -12.06 -22.38 -26.42
C GLN A 104 -11.99 -23.14 -25.09
N ARG A 105 -10.83 -23.72 -24.73
CA ARG A 105 -10.67 -24.43 -23.45
C ARG A 105 -10.84 -23.53 -22.24
N ASP A 106 -10.32 -22.30 -22.31
CA ASP A 106 -10.41 -21.34 -21.21
C ASP A 106 -11.83 -20.77 -21.10
N LEU A 107 -12.52 -20.59 -22.23
CA LEU A 107 -13.95 -20.21 -22.28
C LEU A 107 -14.82 -21.24 -21.56
N THR A 108 -14.72 -22.52 -21.94
CA THR A 108 -15.51 -23.58 -21.31
C THR A 108 -15.27 -23.63 -19.80
N SER A 109 -14.00 -23.56 -19.37
CA SER A 109 -13.68 -23.55 -17.94
C SER A 109 -14.21 -22.30 -17.21
N LEU A 110 -14.27 -21.14 -17.87
CA LEU A 110 -14.82 -19.91 -17.29
C LEU A 110 -16.35 -19.99 -17.18
N ASP A 111 -17.03 -20.48 -18.21
CA ASP A 111 -18.49 -20.63 -18.22
C ASP A 111 -18.94 -21.62 -17.14
N GLU A 112 -18.28 -22.78 -17.02
CA GLU A 112 -18.53 -23.75 -15.95
C GLU A 112 -18.32 -23.12 -14.55
N PHE A 113 -17.27 -22.32 -14.39
CA PHE A 113 -17.04 -21.61 -13.12
C PHE A 113 -18.18 -20.62 -12.83
N MET A 114 -18.59 -19.82 -13.82
CA MET A 114 -19.62 -18.81 -13.66
C MET A 114 -21.01 -19.41 -13.36
N GLU A 115 -21.31 -20.60 -13.87
CA GLU A 115 -22.55 -21.32 -13.55
C GLU A 115 -22.55 -21.87 -12.11
N GLN A 116 -21.40 -22.34 -11.62
CA GLN A 116 -21.29 -22.97 -10.29
C GLN A 116 -21.03 -21.98 -9.16
N TYR A 117 -20.51 -20.79 -9.45
CA TYR A 117 -20.10 -19.83 -8.44
C TYR A 117 -21.29 -19.06 -7.86
N ASP A 118 -21.40 -19.04 -6.53
CA ASP A 118 -22.42 -18.29 -5.82
C ASP A 118 -22.08 -16.78 -5.78
N PHE A 119 -22.65 -16.01 -6.71
CA PHE A 119 -22.49 -14.57 -6.74
C PHE A 119 -23.24 -13.83 -5.61
N SER A 120 -24.19 -14.48 -4.92
CA SER A 120 -24.91 -13.84 -3.81
C SER A 120 -24.04 -13.71 -2.56
N THR A 121 -23.21 -14.72 -2.29
CA THR A 121 -22.30 -14.73 -1.14
C THR A 121 -20.84 -14.41 -1.51
N CYS A 122 -20.48 -14.56 -2.79
CA CYS A 122 -19.15 -14.28 -3.33
C CYS A 122 -17.99 -14.86 -2.49
N PRO A 123 -17.98 -16.19 -2.25
CA PRO A 123 -17.00 -16.82 -1.38
C PRO A 123 -15.57 -16.68 -1.93
N PRO A 124 -14.54 -16.55 -1.05
CA PRO A 124 -13.16 -16.37 -1.49
C PRO A 124 -12.61 -17.47 -2.39
N ILE A 125 -11.89 -17.07 -3.44
CA ILE A 125 -11.33 -18.00 -4.42
C ILE A 125 -9.92 -18.45 -4.03
N SER A 126 -9.80 -19.74 -3.73
CA SER A 126 -8.54 -20.41 -3.45
C SER A 126 -7.80 -20.87 -4.71
N HIS A 127 -6.49 -21.04 -4.59
CA HIS A 127 -5.72 -21.74 -5.64
C HIS A 127 -6.03 -23.23 -5.60
N SER A 128 -6.02 -23.90 -6.75
CA SER A 128 -6.19 -25.36 -6.82
C SER A 128 -5.00 -26.08 -6.14
N PRO A 129 -5.18 -27.32 -5.63
CA PRO A 129 -4.08 -28.09 -5.05
C PRO A 129 -2.92 -28.30 -6.03
N LEU A 130 -3.22 -28.51 -7.31
CA LEU A 130 -2.22 -28.61 -8.38
C LEU A 130 -1.41 -27.31 -8.47
N TYR A 131 -2.08 -26.15 -8.54
CA TYR A 131 -1.41 -24.86 -8.62
C TYR A 131 -0.54 -24.60 -7.37
N ARG A 132 -1.04 -24.90 -6.16
CA ARG A 132 -0.28 -24.75 -4.92
C ARG A 132 0.99 -25.58 -4.92
N ARG A 133 0.94 -26.83 -5.37
CA ARG A 133 2.11 -27.71 -5.44
C ARG A 133 3.17 -27.24 -6.45
N HIS A 134 2.74 -26.68 -7.59
CA HIS A 134 3.67 -26.25 -8.64
C HIS A 134 4.26 -24.85 -8.42
N TYR A 135 3.46 -23.92 -7.89
CA TYR A 135 3.84 -22.51 -7.84
C TYR A 135 4.06 -21.97 -6.43
N LEU A 136 3.74 -22.76 -5.38
CA LEU A 136 3.88 -22.38 -3.97
C LEU A 136 3.60 -20.89 -3.73
N PRO A 137 2.42 -20.37 -4.10
CA PRO A 137 2.20 -18.95 -4.26
C PRO A 137 2.36 -18.21 -2.93
N ARG A 138 3.48 -17.51 -2.78
CA ARG A 138 3.85 -16.71 -1.60
C ARG A 138 3.91 -15.24 -1.99
N TYR A 139 2.75 -14.61 -1.92
CA TYR A 139 2.62 -13.18 -2.14
C TYR A 139 1.56 -12.62 -1.21
N ARG A 140 1.55 -11.30 -1.07
CA ARG A 140 0.47 -10.53 -0.47
C ARG A 140 -0.13 -9.60 -1.52
N VAL A 141 -1.45 -9.48 -1.52
CA VAL A 141 -2.12 -8.50 -2.39
C VAL A 141 -2.15 -7.18 -1.63
N VAL A 142 -1.47 -6.18 -2.16
CA VAL A 142 -1.29 -4.86 -1.55
C VAL A 142 -1.67 -3.77 -2.54
N MET A 143 -1.96 -2.57 -2.03
CA MET A 143 -2.10 -1.37 -2.85
C MET A 143 -0.82 -1.12 -3.63
N LEU A 144 -0.94 -0.63 -4.86
CA LEU A 144 0.18 -0.38 -5.77
C LEU A 144 1.19 0.60 -5.17
N ASP A 145 0.72 1.57 -4.38
CA ASP A 145 1.57 2.55 -3.70
C ASP A 145 2.55 1.88 -2.71
N ALA A 146 2.15 0.78 -2.09
CA ALA A 146 3.04 0.00 -1.22
C ALA A 146 4.27 -0.52 -1.99
N TRP A 147 4.08 -0.85 -3.27
CA TRP A 147 5.16 -1.24 -4.17
C TRP A 147 5.95 -0.03 -4.68
N LEU A 148 5.27 1.03 -5.13
CA LEU A 148 5.92 2.24 -5.67
C LEU A 148 6.87 2.88 -4.65
N TYR A 149 6.51 2.82 -3.37
CA TYR A 149 7.31 3.37 -2.27
C TYR A 149 8.09 2.30 -1.49
N LEU A 150 8.27 1.09 -2.03
CA LEU A 150 8.92 -0.02 -1.32
C LEU A 150 10.29 0.34 -0.78
N GLU A 151 11.11 1.02 -1.58
CA GLU A 151 12.45 1.46 -1.18
C GLU A 151 12.41 2.48 -0.03
N LEU A 152 11.42 3.38 -0.03
CA LEU A 152 11.20 4.33 1.07
C LEU A 152 10.82 3.59 2.36
N PHE A 153 9.90 2.62 2.28
CA PHE A 153 9.54 1.81 3.45
C PHE A 153 10.75 1.05 4.00
N ALA A 154 11.50 0.36 3.14
CA ALA A 154 12.72 -0.34 3.55
C ALA A 154 13.76 0.60 4.17
N ARG A 155 13.90 1.82 3.64
CA ARG A 155 14.82 2.82 4.20
C ARG A 155 14.39 3.30 5.58
N ILE A 156 13.09 3.51 5.79
CA ILE A 156 12.55 3.89 7.10
C ILE A 156 12.78 2.76 8.11
N ASP A 157 12.49 1.51 7.74
CA ASP A 157 12.76 0.34 8.58
C ASP A 157 14.24 0.24 9.00
N GLN A 158 15.17 0.48 8.07
CA GLN A 158 16.61 0.52 8.37
C GLN A 158 17.03 1.67 9.29
N LEU A 159 16.32 2.79 9.29
CA LEU A 159 16.60 3.91 10.19
C LEU A 159 16.02 3.65 11.58
N LEU A 160 14.80 3.11 11.65
CA LEU A 160 14.14 2.73 12.90
C LEU A 160 14.88 1.63 13.66
N SER A 161 15.53 0.70 12.95
CA SER A 161 16.34 -0.36 13.59
C SER A 161 17.60 0.15 14.32
N ARG A 162 17.91 1.44 14.21
CA ARG A 162 19.02 2.09 14.92
C ARG A 162 18.60 2.76 16.23
N ASP A 163 17.35 2.57 16.66
CA ASP A 163 16.76 3.20 17.86
C ASP A 163 16.88 4.74 17.88
N MET A 164 16.85 5.37 16.71
CA MET A 164 16.85 6.83 16.56
C MET A 164 15.49 7.34 16.07
N PRO A 165 15.04 8.51 16.54
CA PRO A 165 13.88 9.17 15.96
C PRO A 165 14.10 9.44 14.46
N VAL A 166 13.10 9.11 13.65
CA VAL A 166 13.13 9.38 12.21
C VAL A 166 12.23 10.58 11.92
N ILE A 167 12.83 11.65 11.41
CA ILE A 167 12.11 12.83 10.92
C ILE A 167 12.18 12.80 9.39
N LEU A 168 11.01 12.82 8.75
CA LEU A 168 10.89 12.77 7.30
C LEU A 168 10.25 14.06 6.78
N GLY A 169 10.96 14.77 5.91
CA GLY A 169 10.40 15.87 5.14
C GLY A 169 9.86 15.37 3.81
N LEU A 170 8.61 15.69 3.49
CA LEU A 170 7.98 15.39 2.20
C LEU A 170 7.74 16.68 1.45
N ASP A 171 8.50 16.89 0.37
CA ASP A 171 8.41 18.07 -0.47
C ASP A 171 8.13 17.72 -1.94
N GLY A 172 7.57 18.66 -2.69
CA GLY A 172 7.11 18.48 -4.06
C GLY A 172 5.95 19.42 -4.44
N PRO A 173 5.60 19.51 -5.73
CA PRO A 173 4.61 20.46 -6.22
C PRO A 173 3.19 20.17 -5.69
N CYS A 174 2.29 21.16 -5.77
CA CYS A 174 0.89 20.96 -5.44
C CYS A 174 0.29 19.85 -6.32
N GLY A 175 -0.55 18.98 -5.74
CA GLY A 175 -1.18 17.86 -6.44
C GLY A 175 -0.27 16.65 -6.72
N SER A 176 0.99 16.65 -6.27
CA SER A 176 1.92 15.52 -6.50
C SER A 176 1.69 14.28 -5.62
N GLY A 177 0.67 14.28 -4.77
CA GLY A 177 0.36 13.16 -3.87
C GLY A 177 1.09 13.16 -2.51
N LYS A 178 1.71 14.28 -2.10
CA LYS A 178 2.42 14.37 -0.80
C LYS A 178 1.56 13.96 0.39
N SER A 179 0.35 14.52 0.49
CA SER A 179 -0.57 14.20 1.59
C SER A 179 -0.97 12.73 1.57
N THR A 180 -1.23 12.16 0.38
CA THR A 180 -1.52 10.73 0.21
C THR A 180 -0.37 9.85 0.70
N LEU A 181 0.88 10.17 0.32
CA LEU A 181 2.05 9.45 0.82
C LEU A 181 2.23 9.62 2.33
N ALA A 182 2.00 10.83 2.85
CA ALA A 182 2.12 11.12 4.27
C ALA A 182 1.10 10.33 5.11
N ASP A 183 -0.15 10.25 4.65
CA ASP A 183 -1.20 9.47 5.29
C ASP A 183 -0.91 7.97 5.24
N LEU A 184 -0.36 7.48 4.13
CA LEU A 184 0.07 6.07 4.01
C LEU A 184 1.20 5.76 5.00
N LEU A 185 2.23 6.61 5.07
CA LEU A 185 3.33 6.46 6.02
C LEU A 185 2.84 6.53 7.46
N HIS A 186 1.94 7.45 7.78
CA HIS A 186 1.32 7.57 9.10
C HIS A 186 0.49 6.32 9.45
N THR A 187 -0.25 5.76 8.51
CA THR A 187 -1.02 4.53 8.72
C THR A 187 -0.11 3.34 9.02
N VAL A 188 1.04 3.26 8.34
CA VAL A 188 1.97 2.14 8.46
C VAL A 188 2.89 2.25 9.68
N TYR A 189 3.40 3.44 9.99
CA TYR A 189 4.39 3.65 11.05
C TYR A 189 3.85 4.37 12.28
N GLY A 190 2.69 5.01 12.19
CA GLY A 190 2.23 5.97 13.18
C GLY A 190 3.02 7.27 13.14
N GLY A 191 3.29 7.84 14.31
CA GLY A 191 4.03 9.09 14.46
C GLY A 191 3.20 10.35 14.20
N ALA A 192 3.80 11.51 14.41
CA ALA A 192 3.13 12.79 14.20
C ALA A 192 3.22 13.23 12.72
N LEU A 193 2.08 13.59 12.13
CA LEU A 193 2.01 14.20 10.80
C LEU A 193 1.80 15.71 10.95
N ILE A 194 2.74 16.51 10.45
CA ILE A 194 2.71 17.97 10.55
C ILE A 194 2.65 18.56 9.14
N SER A 195 1.52 19.16 8.78
CA SER A 195 1.36 19.83 7.49
C SER A 195 1.95 21.25 7.53
N MET A 196 2.74 21.60 6.51
CA MET A 196 3.24 22.98 6.34
C MET A 196 2.11 23.99 6.04
N ASP A 197 0.96 23.52 5.57
CA ASP A 197 -0.23 24.36 5.35
C ASP A 197 -0.77 24.92 6.69
N HIS A 198 -0.50 24.24 7.81
CA HIS A 198 -0.80 24.76 9.14
C HIS A 198 0.00 26.01 9.47
N PHE A 199 1.03 26.33 8.70
CA PHE A 199 1.94 27.46 8.89
C PHE A 199 1.77 28.52 7.82
N PHE A 200 0.62 28.63 7.15
CA PHE A 200 0.40 29.75 6.23
C PHE A 200 0.58 31.11 6.90
N LEU A 201 1.12 32.05 6.12
CA LEU A 201 1.45 33.37 6.59
C LEU A 201 0.17 34.15 6.93
N PRO A 202 0.03 34.68 8.16
CA PRO A 202 -1.12 35.47 8.57
C PRO A 202 -1.19 36.79 7.79
N PRO A 203 -2.38 37.37 7.57
CA PRO A 203 -2.57 38.56 6.73
C PRO A 203 -1.63 39.72 7.05
N GLU A 204 -1.36 39.95 8.34
CA GLU A 204 -0.56 41.07 8.85
C GLU A 204 0.92 40.96 8.43
N LYS A 205 1.41 39.76 8.12
CA LYS A 205 2.80 39.51 7.69
C LYS A 205 2.97 39.49 6.16
N ARG A 206 1.88 39.52 5.37
CA ARG A 206 1.89 39.41 3.89
C ARG A 206 2.36 40.69 3.19
N THR A 207 3.63 41.04 3.38
CA THR A 207 4.26 42.14 2.64
C THR A 207 4.66 41.71 1.22
N VAL A 208 4.80 42.67 0.30
CA VAL A 208 5.26 42.39 -1.07
C VAL A 208 6.64 41.72 -1.07
N GLY A 209 7.56 42.20 -0.25
CA GLY A 209 8.89 41.61 -0.11
C GLY A 209 8.82 40.17 0.40
N ARG A 210 8.03 39.92 1.45
CA ARG A 210 7.86 38.58 2.00
C ARG A 210 7.29 37.60 0.98
N LEU A 211 6.27 37.97 0.24
CA LEU A 211 5.66 37.09 -0.77
C LEU A 211 6.55 36.83 -1.99
N GLN A 212 7.61 37.61 -2.20
CA GLN A 212 8.61 37.36 -3.24
C GLN A 212 9.71 36.38 -2.79
N GLU A 213 9.83 36.10 -1.49
CA GLU A 213 10.76 35.10 -0.98
C GLU A 213 10.30 33.68 -1.35
N PRO A 214 11.25 32.75 -1.62
CA PRO A 214 10.93 31.33 -1.71
C PRO A 214 10.27 30.84 -0.41
N GLY A 215 9.06 30.27 -0.50
CA GLY A 215 8.29 29.86 0.67
C GLY A 215 7.73 31.03 1.49
N GLY A 216 7.75 32.25 0.95
CA GLY A 216 7.29 33.47 1.60
C GLY A 216 5.81 33.46 2.01
N ASN A 217 5.01 32.54 1.45
CA ASN A 217 3.63 32.29 1.84
C ASN A 217 3.47 31.48 3.13
N VAL A 218 4.57 31.03 3.74
CA VAL A 218 4.63 30.27 5.00
C VAL A 218 5.30 31.12 6.09
N ASP A 219 4.76 31.06 7.31
CA ASP A 219 5.33 31.59 8.55
C ASP A 219 6.44 30.63 9.04
N TYR A 220 7.58 30.62 8.32
CA TYR A 220 8.69 29.72 8.62
C TYR A 220 9.33 30.01 9.98
N GLU A 221 9.24 31.25 10.49
CA GLU A 221 9.67 31.59 11.84
C GLU A 221 8.77 30.91 12.88
N ARG A 222 7.46 30.88 12.65
CA ARG A 222 6.53 30.15 13.52
C ARG A 222 6.80 28.65 13.48
N PHE A 223 6.96 28.06 12.29
CA PHE A 223 7.28 26.64 12.16
C PHE A 223 8.59 26.27 12.88
N LEU A 224 9.63 27.10 12.74
CA LEU A 224 10.91 26.90 13.39
C LEU A 224 10.75 26.85 14.93
N ASN A 225 10.10 27.87 15.50
CA ASN A 225 9.96 28.04 16.94
C ASN A 225 8.97 27.04 17.57
N GLU A 226 7.81 26.80 16.95
CA GLU A 226 6.75 25.96 17.51
C GLU A 226 6.98 24.47 17.26
N VAL A 227 7.71 24.09 16.19
CA VAL A 227 7.85 22.69 15.77
C VAL A 227 9.31 22.27 15.60
N ALA A 228 10.06 22.88 14.69
CA ALA A 228 11.33 22.29 14.26
C ALA A 228 12.38 22.26 15.39
N GLU A 229 12.54 23.36 16.13
CA GLU A 229 13.45 23.42 17.27
C GLU A 229 13.10 22.42 18.40
N PRO A 230 11.87 22.41 18.95
CA PRO A 230 11.55 21.45 20.00
C PRO A 230 11.58 20.00 19.50
N LEU A 231 11.20 19.74 18.24
CA LEU A 231 11.26 18.41 17.64
C LEU A 231 12.70 17.85 17.58
N VAL A 232 13.65 18.64 17.09
CA VAL A 232 15.07 18.25 17.04
C VAL A 232 15.66 18.06 18.44
N GLN A 233 15.20 18.84 19.41
CA GLN A 233 15.63 18.73 20.80
C GLN A 233 14.91 17.63 21.60
N GLY A 234 13.96 16.91 20.99
CA GLY A 234 13.16 15.87 21.66
C GLY A 234 12.27 16.41 22.78
N ARG A 235 11.89 17.70 22.73
CA ARG A 235 11.01 18.32 23.71
C ARG A 235 9.54 18.23 23.27
N PRO A 236 8.60 18.04 24.21
CA PRO A 236 7.18 18.19 23.91
C PRO A 236 6.86 19.59 23.37
N PHE A 237 5.96 19.68 22.40
CA PHE A 237 5.50 20.94 21.82
C PHE A 237 4.03 20.88 21.41
N SER A 238 3.46 22.04 21.16
CA SER A 238 2.15 22.25 20.58
C SER A 238 2.24 23.42 19.61
N TYR A 239 1.51 23.35 18.51
CA TYR A 239 1.46 24.41 17.51
C TYR A 239 0.02 24.71 17.11
N HIS A 240 -0.21 25.87 16.52
CA HIS A 240 -1.54 26.28 16.08
C HIS A 240 -1.75 25.91 14.61
N VAL A 241 -2.90 25.31 14.32
CA VAL A 241 -3.33 25.06 12.94
C VAL A 241 -3.89 26.36 12.35
N PHE A 242 -3.37 26.77 11.20
CA PHE A 242 -3.92 27.89 10.44
C PHE A 242 -5.40 27.62 10.13
N ASN A 243 -6.26 28.56 10.50
CA ASN A 243 -7.69 28.54 10.18
C ASN A 243 -7.99 29.70 9.24
N CYS A 244 -8.52 29.38 8.07
CA CYS A 244 -8.83 30.32 7.00
C CYS A 244 -10.03 31.21 7.33
#